data_AF-A0A3B8L3I1-F1
#
_entry.id   AF-A0A3B8L3I1-F1
#
_cell.length_a   1.000
_cell.length_b   1.000
_cell.length_c   1.000
_cell.angle_alpha   90.00
_cell.angle_beta   90.00
_cell.angle_gamma   90.00
#
_symmetry.space_group_name_H-M   'P 1'
#
loop_
_entity.id
_entity.type
_entity.pdbx_description
1 polymer ?
#
loop_
_entity_poly.entity_id
_entity_poly.type
_entity_poly.pdbx_seq_one_letter_code
_entity_poly.pdbx_strand_id
1 'polypeptide(L)' 'LSASLGVPALVAQVLLARGVESAEDAREFLSARLTDLHDPSLLPGIDEAADRIVSAIGDGRQITIYGDYDVD' A
#
# COMPACT_ATOMS: atom_id res chain seq x y z
N LEU A 1 -23.33 7.34 -0.96
CA LEU A 1 -22.22 7.01 -0.02
C LEU A 1 -22.62 7.05 1.46
N SER A 2 -23.19 8.13 2.01
CA SER A 2 -23.52 8.20 3.45
C SER A 2 -24.37 7.02 3.96
N ALA A 3 -25.56 6.80 3.39
CA ALA A 3 -26.43 5.69 3.80
C ALA A 3 -25.83 4.29 3.51
N SER A 4 -25.09 4.14 2.41
CA SER A 4 -24.50 2.86 1.97
C SER A 4 -23.27 2.43 2.79
N LEU A 5 -22.62 3.38 3.46
CA LEU A 5 -21.43 3.18 4.30
C LEU A 5 -21.73 3.34 5.80
N GLY A 6 -22.92 3.85 6.15
CA GLY A 6 -23.26 4.18 7.53
C GLY A 6 -22.44 5.34 8.11
N VAL A 7 -21.91 6.24 7.27
CA VAL A 7 -21.07 7.37 7.68
C VAL A 7 -21.83 8.70 7.61
N PRO A 8 -21.44 9.72 8.40
CA PRO A 8 -22.04 11.05 8.30
C PRO A 8 -21.95 11.64 6.88
N ALA A 9 -22.93 12.47 6.51
CA ALA A 9 -22.99 13.10 5.18
C ALA A 9 -21.72 13.89 4.83
N LEU A 10 -21.10 14.54 5.83
CA LEU A 10 -19.84 15.25 5.66
C LEU A 10 -18.69 14.33 5.23
N VAL A 11 -18.57 13.14 5.85
CA VAL A 11 -17.54 12.15 5.50
C VAL A 11 -17.75 11.66 4.07
N ALA A 12 -19.00 11.38 3.69
CA ALA A 12 -19.34 11.00 2.33
C ALA A 12 -18.98 12.09 1.30
N GLN A 13 -19.17 13.37 1.61
CA GLN A 13 -18.77 14.48 0.73
C GLN A 13 -17.25 14.58 0.58
N VAL A 14 -16.48 14.39 1.67
CA VAL A 14 -15.01 14.39 1.61
C VAL A 14 -14.49 13.24 0.74
N LEU A 15 -15.07 12.05 0.84
CA LEU A 15 -14.68 10.90 0.02
C LEU A 15 -14.90 11.18 -1.47
N LEU A 16 -16.07 11.71 -1.85
CA LEU A 16 -16.35 12.12 -3.22
C LEU A 16 -15.35 13.17 -3.73
N ALA A 17 -15.04 14.16 -2.91
CA ALA A 17 -14.07 15.21 -3.26
C ALA A 17 -12.63 14.68 -3.45
N ARG A 18 -12.31 13.50 -2.91
CA ARG A 18 -11.01 12.82 -3.09
C ARG A 18 -11.03 11.79 -4.23
N GLY A 19 -12.10 11.72 -5.02
CA GLY A 19 -12.24 10.77 -6.13
C GLY A 19 -12.67 9.37 -5.72
N VAL A 20 -13.12 9.18 -4.47
CA VAL A 20 -13.66 7.91 -3.99
C VAL A 20 -15.16 7.93 -4.21
N GLU A 21 -15.57 7.49 -5.40
CA GLU A 21 -16.93 7.69 -5.91
C GLU A 21 -17.88 6.52 -5.61
N SER A 22 -17.33 5.32 -5.47
CA SER A 22 -18.09 4.10 -5.24
C SER A 22 -18.17 3.74 -3.75
N ALA A 23 -19.24 3.04 -3.35
CA ALA A 23 -19.36 2.53 -1.99
C ALA A 23 -18.37 1.39 -1.71
N GLU A 24 -17.89 0.70 -2.74
CA GLU A 24 -16.88 -0.35 -2.63
C GLU A 24 -15.50 0.27 -2.39
N ASP A 25 -15.09 1.20 -3.25
CA ASP A 25 -13.84 1.98 -3.14
C ASP A 25 -13.75 2.66 -1.76
N ALA A 26 -14.87 3.22 -1.29
CA ALA A 26 -14.93 3.85 0.02
C ALA A 26 -14.76 2.87 1.18
N ARG A 27 -15.23 1.62 1.06
CA ARG A 27 -15.00 0.60 2.08
C ARG A 27 -13.55 0.15 2.07
N GLU A 28 -12.98 -0.10 0.89
CA GLU A 28 -11.57 -0.46 0.75
C GLU A 28 -10.66 0.63 1.30
N PHE A 29 -10.94 1.90 0.98
CA PHE A 29 -10.18 3.04 1.49
C PHE A 29 -10.26 3.18 3.01
N LEU A 30 -11.45 3.05 3.60
CA LEU A 30 -11.67 3.24 5.05
C LEU A 30 -11.26 2.02 5.88
N SER A 31 -11.12 0.84 5.28
CA SER A 31 -10.84 -0.42 5.96
C SER A 31 -9.78 -1.24 5.23
N ALA A 32 -8.73 -0.55 4.75
CA ALA A 32 -7.63 -1.16 4.03
C ALA A 32 -6.90 -2.18 4.91
N ARG A 33 -6.63 -3.35 4.34
CA ARG A 33 -5.89 -4.45 4.99
C ARG A 33 -4.54 -4.62 4.30
N LEU A 34 -3.60 -5.26 4.98
CA LEU A 34 -2.30 -5.62 4.38
C LEU A 34 -2.46 -6.53 3.15
N THR A 35 -3.54 -7.32 3.07
CA THR A 35 -3.84 -8.15 1.90
C THR A 35 -4.29 -7.35 0.69
N ASP A 36 -4.63 -6.08 0.86
CA ASP A 36 -5.10 -5.17 -0.20
C ASP A 36 -3.94 -4.32 -0.77
N LEU A 37 -2.69 -4.61 -0.35
CA LEU A 37 -1.49 -4.01 -0.94
C LEU A 37 -1.39 -4.38 -2.42
N HIS A 38 -0.90 -3.44 -3.22
CA HIS A 38 -0.56 -3.69 -4.60
C HIS A 38 0.47 -4.81 -4.73
N ASP A 39 0.42 -5.50 -5.87
CA ASP A 39 1.45 -6.48 -6.24
C ASP A 39 2.82 -5.78 -6.20
N PRO A 40 3.79 -6.27 -5.39
CA PRO A 40 5.12 -5.70 -5.32
C PRO A 40 5.77 -5.58 -6.70
N SER A 41 5.56 -6.54 -7.61
CA SER A 41 6.16 -6.59 -8.95
C SER A 41 5.78 -5.40 -9.85
N LEU A 42 4.82 -4.57 -9.43
CA LEU A 42 4.55 -3.27 -10.06
C LEU A 42 5.65 -2.24 -9.81
N LEU A 43 6.47 -2.41 -8.77
CA LEU A 43 7.62 -1.56 -8.47
C LEU A 43 8.78 -1.93 -9.41
N PRO A 44 9.25 -1.01 -10.27
CA PRO A 44 10.27 -1.35 -11.26
C PRO A 44 11.56 -1.89 -10.61
N GLY A 45 12.01 -3.05 -11.07
CA GLY A 45 13.26 -3.67 -10.62
C GLY A 45 13.17 -4.47 -9.31
N ILE A 46 11.97 -4.62 -8.74
CA ILE A 46 11.81 -5.27 -7.42
C ILE A 46 12.11 -6.76 -7.45
N ASP A 47 11.76 -7.45 -8.54
CA ASP A 47 11.96 -8.89 -8.67
C ASP A 47 13.46 -9.18 -8.75
N GLU A 48 14.20 -8.41 -9.55
CA GLU A 48 15.66 -8.51 -9.65
C GLU A 48 16.36 -8.13 -8.33
N ALA A 49 15.81 -7.15 -7.60
CA ALA A 49 16.32 -6.78 -6.28
C ALA A 49 16.09 -7.91 -5.25
N ALA A 50 14.91 -8.52 -5.26
CA ALA A 50 14.58 -9.64 -4.39
C ALA A 50 15.49 -10.84 -4.67
N ASP A 51 15.66 -11.22 -5.94
CA ASP A 51 16.56 -12.31 -6.36
C ASP A 51 18.00 -12.06 -5.92
N ARG A 52 18.49 -10.83 -6.04
CA ARG A 52 19.83 -10.44 -5.60
C ARG A 52 20.02 -10.62 -4.09
N ILE A 53 19.01 -10.29 -3.29
CA ILE A 53 19.03 -10.44 -1.84
C ILE A 53 18.98 -11.93 -1.48
N VAL A 54 18.08 -12.70 -2.09
CA VAL A 54 17.93 -14.15 -1.86
C VAL A 54 19.23 -14.88 -2.19
N SER A 55 19.86 -14.58 -3.32
CA SER A 55 21.17 -15.14 -3.68
C SER A 55 22.25 -14.76 -2.67
N ALA A 56 22.30 -13.49 -2.21
CA ALA A 56 23.26 -13.04 -1.20
C ALA A 56 23.17 -13.85 0.10
N ILE A 57 21.93 -14.15 0.53
CA ILE A 57 21.65 -14.95 1.72
C ILE A 57 22.11 -16.40 1.49
N GLY A 58 21.78 -16.99 0.35
CA GLY A 58 22.22 -18.34 -0.03
C GLY A 58 23.74 -18.49 -0.04
N ASP A 59 24.47 -17.45 -0.46
CA ASP A 59 25.92 -17.41 -0.52
C ASP A 59 26.58 -17.00 0.81
N GLY A 60 25.80 -16.72 1.86
CA GLY A 60 26.31 -16.30 3.17
C GLY A 60 27.02 -14.95 3.17
N ARG A 61 26.68 -14.05 2.24
CA ARG A 61 27.28 -12.71 2.15
C ARG A 61 26.75 -11.80 3.25
N GLN A 62 27.60 -10.92 3.77
CA GLN A 62 27.15 -9.85 4.65
C GLN A 62 26.33 -8.81 3.86
N ILE A 63 25.20 -8.41 4.42
CA ILE A 63 24.32 -7.38 3.88
C ILE A 63 24.30 -6.21 4.87
N THR A 64 24.49 -5.00 4.37
CA THR A 64 24.36 -3.76 5.14
C THR A 64 23.17 -2.96 4.62
N ILE A 65 22.30 -2.51 5.52
CA ILE A 65 21.15 -1.68 5.19
C ILE A 65 21.49 -0.24 5.55
N TYR A 66 21.43 0.64 4.55
CA TYR A 66 21.56 2.08 4.71
C TYR A 66 20.18 2.70 4.55
N GLY A 67 19.68 3.33 5.61
CA GLY A 67 18.51 4.22 5.54
C GLY A 67 18.95 5.68 5.62
N ASP A 68 18.10 6.57 5.17
CA ASP A 68 18.13 7.99 5.50
C ASP A 68 17.57 8.26 6.89
N TYR A 69 17.67 9.53 7.30
CA TYR A 69 17.46 9.96 8.69
C TYR A 69 16.07 10.58 8.92
N ASP A 70 15.24 10.61 7.89
CA ASP A 70 13.85 11.06 7.94
C ASP A 70 12.92 9.98 8.52
N VAL A 71 11.70 10.41 8.78
CA VAL A 71 10.62 9.56 9.27
C VAL A 71 9.70 9.31 8.09
N ASP A 72 9.85 8.11 7.51
CA ASP A 72 8.97 7.55 6.48
C ASP A 72 7.66 6.97 7.06
#